data_AF-A0A3D3UFQ5-F1
#
_entry.id   AF-A0A3D3UFQ5-F1
#
_cell.length_a   1.000
_cell.length_b   1.000
_cell.length_c   1.000
_cell.angle_alpha   90.00
_cell.angle_beta   90.00
_cell.angle_gamma   90.00
#
_symmetry.space_group_name_H-M   'P 1'
#
loop_
_entity.id
_entity.type
_entity.pdbx_description
1 polymer ?
#
loop_
_entity_poly.entity_id
_entity_poly.type
_entity_poly.pdbx_seq_one_letter_code
_entity_poly.pdbx_strand_id
1 'polypeptide(L)'
;MAGGPFNPLRAAVWQPIPGSGAQPQYGGIPALFVTGSVTPRTPALGNRFALATRLGYTSTSHLTMRYGQGIIGTGADGGFRMHYRFGVSDDTDSLGCHMFLGITKQISGIAGVDPETLTNCIGIGHASGNSNLSIYHGGSAAQARQNLGANFPANTRNTDFYDFFLTCPCTENVHWEVTRVNTGHTASGVISGGATVMPQPTDLLVPINASRYLSSGSGTVGIDLFYMQWETRD
;
A
#
# COMPACT_ATOMS: atom_id res chain seq x y z
N MET A 1 28.15 -8.43 -7.75
CA MET A 1 28.24 -7.25 -8.63
C MET A 1 27.24 -6.24 -8.11
N ALA A 2 27.68 -5.03 -7.75
CA ALA A 2 26.79 -4.01 -7.22
C ALA A 2 25.97 -3.43 -8.38
N GLY A 3 24.67 -3.68 -8.42
CA GLY A 3 23.80 -3.08 -9.42
C GLY A 3 23.87 -1.56 -9.34
N GLY A 4 23.94 -0.89 -10.50
CA GLY A 4 23.97 0.58 -10.65
C GLY A 4 22.88 1.38 -9.89
N PRO A 5 22.99 2.71 -9.83
CA PRO A 5 22.10 3.54 -9.02
C PRO A 5 20.67 3.62 -9.60
N PHE A 6 19.68 3.79 -8.72
CA PHE A 6 18.30 4.08 -9.12
C PHE A 6 18.25 5.41 -9.88
N ASN A 7 17.54 5.45 -11.01
CA ASN A 7 17.48 6.62 -11.88
C ASN A 7 16.28 7.52 -11.50
N PRO A 8 16.50 8.73 -10.99
CA PRO A 8 15.40 9.65 -10.62
C PRO A 8 14.54 10.07 -11.82
N LEU A 9 15.02 9.91 -13.06
CA LEU A 9 14.24 10.16 -14.29
C LEU A 9 13.14 9.11 -14.53
N ARG A 10 13.10 8.02 -13.74
CA ARG A 10 12.11 6.94 -13.86
C ARG A 10 11.20 6.82 -12.64
N ALA A 11 11.16 7.86 -11.82
CA ALA A 11 10.21 7.99 -10.74
C ALA A 11 8.84 8.37 -11.28
N ALA A 12 7.89 7.47 -11.10
CA ALA A 12 6.48 7.76 -11.24
C ALA A 12 5.97 8.29 -9.88
N VAL A 13 5.38 9.48 -9.83
CA VAL A 13 4.92 10.11 -8.59
C VAL A 13 3.42 10.41 -8.69
N TRP A 14 2.72 10.36 -7.56
CA TRP A 14 1.31 10.75 -7.45
C TRP A 14 1.14 11.65 -6.23
N GLN A 15 0.48 12.80 -6.42
CA GLN A 15 0.26 13.78 -5.35
C GLN A 15 -1.12 14.42 -5.45
N PRO A 16 -1.92 14.43 -4.37
CA PRO A 16 -3.28 14.95 -4.36
C PRO A 16 -3.34 16.47 -4.58
N ILE A 17 -4.40 16.94 -5.24
CA ILE A 17 -4.71 18.37 -5.36
C ILE A 17 -5.66 18.75 -4.21
N PRO A 18 -5.31 19.75 -3.36
CA PRO A 18 -6.14 20.12 -2.22
C PRO A 18 -7.60 20.41 -2.61
N GLY A 19 -8.56 19.75 -1.95
CA GLY A 19 -10.00 20.00 -2.17
C GLY A 19 -10.56 19.58 -3.54
N SER A 20 -9.76 18.93 -4.40
CA SER A 20 -10.22 18.46 -5.71
C SER A 20 -10.50 16.96 -5.71
N GLY A 21 -11.54 16.55 -6.45
CA GLY A 21 -11.81 15.13 -6.74
C GLY A 21 -11.08 14.62 -7.99
N ALA A 22 -10.33 15.49 -8.67
CA ALA A 22 -9.55 15.10 -9.83
C ALA A 22 -8.38 14.23 -9.40
N GLN A 23 -8.26 13.04 -9.99
CA GLN A 23 -7.08 12.21 -9.78
C GLN A 23 -5.86 12.86 -10.46
N PRO A 24 -4.74 13.01 -9.72
CA PRO A 24 -3.50 13.57 -10.24
C PRO A 24 -2.97 12.82 -11.46
N GLN A 25 -2.45 13.56 -12.44
CA GLN A 25 -1.75 13.01 -13.62
C GLN A 25 -0.25 13.41 -13.66
N TYR A 26 0.25 14.02 -12.59
CA TYR A 26 1.62 14.52 -12.55
C TYR A 26 2.62 13.37 -12.46
N GLY A 27 3.76 13.47 -13.15
CA GLY A 27 4.92 12.61 -12.90
C GLY A 27 4.74 11.12 -13.23
N GLY A 28 3.98 10.73 -14.25
CA GLY A 28 4.01 9.35 -14.79
C GLY A 28 3.07 8.32 -14.13
N ILE A 29 2.34 8.69 -13.07
CA ILE A 29 1.18 7.93 -12.58
C ILE A 29 -0.11 8.62 -13.09
N PRO A 30 -0.87 8.02 -14.02
CA PRO A 30 -2.16 8.53 -14.46
C PRO A 30 -3.24 8.25 -13.41
N ALA A 31 -4.50 8.54 -13.75
CA ALA A 31 -5.64 8.13 -12.93
C ALA A 31 -5.56 6.64 -12.59
N LEU A 32 -5.67 6.32 -11.29
CA LEU A 32 -5.66 4.93 -10.83
C LEU A 32 -6.92 4.23 -11.32
N PHE A 33 -6.84 2.92 -11.58
CA PHE A 33 -8.04 2.13 -11.81
C PHE A 33 -8.71 1.87 -10.46
N VAL A 34 -9.84 2.54 -10.22
CA VAL A 34 -10.54 2.51 -8.93
C VAL A 34 -11.88 1.79 -9.04
N THR A 35 -12.15 0.91 -8.07
CA THR A 35 -13.51 0.50 -7.71
C THR A 35 -13.88 1.24 -6.44
N GLY A 36 -14.83 2.16 -6.51
CA GLY A 36 -15.16 3.09 -5.44
C GLY A 36 -15.35 4.52 -5.97
N SER A 37 -15.55 5.46 -5.06
CA SER A 37 -15.70 6.89 -5.36
C SER A 37 -14.45 7.66 -4.94
N VAL A 38 -14.03 8.57 -5.80
CA VAL A 38 -12.99 9.55 -5.47
C VAL A 38 -13.63 10.72 -4.74
N THR A 39 -13.21 10.96 -3.51
CA THR A 39 -13.82 11.92 -2.59
C THR A 39 -12.83 13.05 -2.30
N PRO A 40 -13.16 14.31 -2.68
CA PRO A 40 -12.33 15.46 -2.35
C PRO A 40 -12.14 15.60 -0.84
N ARG A 41 -10.93 15.94 -0.41
CA ARG A 41 -10.62 16.25 0.99
C ARG A 41 -10.09 17.67 1.11
N THR A 42 -10.86 18.52 1.78
CA THR A 42 -10.42 19.87 2.11
C THR A 42 -9.56 19.81 3.38
N PRO A 43 -8.34 20.39 3.38
CA PRO A 43 -7.55 20.53 4.58
C PRO A 43 -8.34 21.22 5.70
N ALA A 44 -8.32 20.63 6.89
CA ALA A 44 -9.04 21.14 8.05
C ALA A 44 -8.16 21.10 9.30
N LEU A 45 -8.38 22.05 10.21
CA LEU A 45 -7.73 22.07 11.51
C LEU A 45 -8.36 21.01 12.43
N GLY A 46 -7.57 20.46 13.34
CA GLY A 46 -8.03 19.52 14.37
C GLY A 46 -7.08 18.34 14.60
N ASN A 47 -6.47 17.82 13.55
CA ASN A 47 -5.39 16.84 13.65
C ASN A 47 -4.49 16.85 12.41
N ARG A 48 -3.32 16.20 12.49
CA ARG A 48 -2.33 16.19 11.40
C ARG A 48 -2.82 15.45 10.15
N PHE A 49 -3.69 14.46 10.32
CA PHE A 49 -4.30 13.72 9.21
C PHE A 49 -5.21 14.64 8.38
N ALA A 50 -6.10 15.37 9.05
CA ALA A 50 -7.07 16.28 8.48
C ALA A 50 -6.42 17.52 7.86
N LEU A 51 -5.28 17.96 8.42
CA LEU A 51 -4.51 19.10 7.93
C LEU A 51 -3.75 18.78 6.63
N ALA A 52 -3.29 17.54 6.44
CA ALA A 52 -2.47 17.19 5.30
C ALA A 52 -3.31 17.08 4.01
N THR A 53 -2.71 17.54 2.90
CA THR A 53 -3.27 17.38 1.55
C THR A 53 -3.39 15.90 1.21
N ARG A 54 -4.60 15.47 0.85
CA ARG A 54 -4.93 14.08 0.59
C ARG A 54 -6.09 13.96 -0.38
N LEU A 55 -6.24 12.79 -1.00
CA LEU A 55 -7.41 12.42 -1.77
C LEU A 55 -8.04 11.18 -1.14
N GLY A 56 -9.34 11.24 -0.87
CA GLY A 56 -10.07 10.12 -0.31
C GLY A 56 -10.55 9.19 -1.41
N TYR A 57 -10.49 7.89 -1.14
CA TYR A 57 -11.13 6.87 -1.94
C TYR A 57 -12.06 6.10 -1.03
N THR A 58 -13.34 6.07 -1.36
CA THR A 58 -14.39 5.54 -0.46
C THR A 58 -15.33 4.60 -1.21
N SER A 59 -15.83 3.57 -0.55
CA SER A 59 -16.80 2.63 -1.12
C SER A 59 -17.74 2.12 -0.04
N THR A 60 -18.97 1.76 -0.42
CA THR A 60 -19.96 1.19 0.51
C THR A 60 -19.74 -0.28 0.82
N SER A 61 -18.79 -0.94 0.14
CA SER A 61 -18.47 -2.34 0.41
C SER A 61 -17.01 -2.68 0.09
N HIS A 62 -16.57 -2.38 -1.13
CA HIS A 62 -15.27 -2.78 -1.65
C HIS A 62 -14.60 -1.61 -2.37
N LEU A 63 -13.46 -1.19 -1.84
CA LEU A 63 -12.55 -0.25 -2.44
C LEU A 63 -11.37 -1.01 -3.04
N THR A 64 -11.03 -0.74 -4.30
CA THR A 64 -9.77 -1.18 -4.89
C THR A 64 -9.14 -0.05 -5.68
N MET A 65 -7.81 0.01 -5.71
CA MET A 65 -7.03 0.96 -6.50
C MET A 65 -5.83 0.22 -7.09
N ARG A 66 -5.52 0.46 -8.37
CA ARG A 66 -4.35 -0.16 -8.98
C ARG A 66 -3.68 0.65 -10.09
N TYR A 67 -2.38 0.47 -10.25
CA TYR A 67 -1.59 1.01 -11.36
C TYR A 67 -0.21 0.32 -11.50
N GLY A 68 0.31 0.33 -12.74
CA GLY A 68 1.68 -0.03 -13.06
C GLY A 68 1.95 -1.52 -13.21
N GLN A 69 3.18 -1.84 -13.56
CA GLN A 69 3.70 -3.20 -13.63
C GLN A 69 5.22 -3.16 -13.35
N GLY A 70 5.75 -4.18 -12.67
CA GLY A 70 7.17 -4.33 -12.39
C GLY A 70 7.52 -5.74 -11.92
N ILE A 71 8.80 -5.98 -11.65
CA ILE A 71 9.31 -7.28 -11.20
C ILE A 71 10.21 -7.10 -9.97
N ILE A 72 10.36 -8.15 -9.15
CA ILE A 72 11.35 -8.15 -8.05
C ILE A 72 12.77 -8.02 -8.63
N GLY A 73 13.05 -8.72 -9.73
CA GLY A 73 14.33 -8.68 -10.42
C GLY A 73 15.18 -9.93 -10.22
N THR A 74 16.04 -10.20 -11.20
CA THR A 74 16.82 -11.43 -11.38
C THR A 74 18.27 -11.31 -10.88
N GLY A 75 18.61 -10.21 -10.22
CA GLY A 75 19.96 -9.83 -9.83
C GLY A 75 20.69 -9.01 -10.90
N ALA A 76 20.43 -9.28 -12.18
CA ALA A 76 20.94 -8.47 -13.29
C ALA A 76 19.96 -7.34 -13.65
N ASP A 77 18.67 -7.68 -13.69
CA ASP A 77 17.61 -6.79 -14.15
C ASP A 77 16.52 -6.63 -13.07
N GLY A 78 15.76 -5.55 -13.15
CA GLY A 78 14.60 -5.29 -12.29
C GLY A 78 14.96 -4.74 -10.92
N GLY A 79 14.01 -4.88 -9.98
CA GLY A 79 14.06 -4.18 -8.70
C GLY A 79 13.26 -2.90 -8.73
N PHE A 80 13.00 -2.38 -7.53
CA PHE A 80 12.08 -1.26 -7.38
C PHE A 80 12.27 -0.48 -6.09
N ARG A 81 11.74 0.74 -6.08
CA ARG A 81 11.46 1.51 -4.88
C ARG A 81 10.02 1.98 -4.92
N MET A 82 9.36 1.88 -3.78
CA MET A 82 7.97 2.23 -3.63
C MET A 82 7.76 2.97 -2.32
N HIS A 83 6.91 3.99 -2.36
CA HIS A 83 6.48 4.74 -1.19
C HIS A 83 4.98 4.97 -1.27
N TYR A 84 4.26 4.61 -0.20
CA TYR A 84 2.89 5.06 0.05
C TYR A 84 2.86 5.93 1.29
N ARG A 85 2.17 7.06 1.21
CA ARG A 85 1.59 7.69 2.39
C ARG A 85 0.09 7.53 2.36
N PHE A 86 -0.44 6.82 3.34
CA PHE A 86 -1.86 6.47 3.40
C PHE A 86 -2.41 6.55 4.82
N GLY A 87 -3.73 6.55 4.95
CA GLY A 87 -4.40 6.27 6.22
C GLY A 87 -5.87 5.94 6.03
N VAL A 88 -6.52 5.52 7.10
CA VAL A 88 -7.90 5.00 7.06
C VAL A 88 -8.90 6.12 7.31
N SER A 89 -9.94 6.17 6.47
CA SER A 89 -10.96 7.23 6.49
C SER A 89 -12.40 6.69 6.49
N ASP A 90 -12.58 5.48 7.02
CA ASP A 90 -13.89 4.86 7.24
C ASP A 90 -14.86 5.78 8.00
N ASP A 91 -16.15 5.66 7.69
CA ASP A 91 -17.21 6.42 8.37
C ASP A 91 -17.54 5.88 9.77
N THR A 92 -17.43 4.57 9.94
CA THR A 92 -17.85 3.83 11.13
C THR A 92 -16.76 2.85 11.57
N ASP A 93 -16.78 2.47 12.85
CA ASP A 93 -15.78 1.54 13.40
C ASP A 93 -16.07 0.13 12.85
N SER A 94 -15.32 -0.23 11.83
CA SER A 94 -15.54 -1.42 11.03
C SER A 94 -14.68 -2.55 11.57
N LEU A 95 -15.11 -3.17 12.68
CA LEU A 95 -14.42 -4.35 13.27
C LEU A 95 -14.24 -5.52 12.26
N GLY A 96 -14.97 -5.50 11.15
CA GLY A 96 -14.88 -6.43 10.03
C GLY A 96 -14.14 -5.93 8.79
N CYS A 97 -13.34 -4.86 8.91
CA CYS A 97 -12.58 -4.34 7.78
C CYS A 97 -11.28 -5.10 7.54
N HIS A 98 -10.92 -5.14 6.27
CA HIS A 98 -9.69 -5.73 5.76
C HIS A 98 -9.02 -4.72 4.86
N MET A 99 -7.70 -4.73 4.84
CA MET A 99 -6.93 -3.79 4.04
C MET A 99 -5.63 -4.43 3.56
N PHE A 100 -5.26 -4.13 2.32
CA PHE A 100 -3.94 -4.43 1.77
C PHE A 100 -3.48 -3.23 0.94
N LEU A 101 -2.21 -2.84 1.06
CA LEU A 101 -1.53 -1.89 0.18
C LEU A 101 -0.14 -2.43 -0.14
N GLY A 102 0.18 -2.60 -1.42
CA GLY A 102 1.50 -3.06 -1.82
C GLY A 102 1.54 -3.59 -3.23
N ILE A 103 2.52 -4.46 -3.48
CA ILE A 103 2.77 -5.10 -4.77
C ILE A 103 2.17 -6.51 -4.79
N THR A 104 1.51 -6.87 -5.89
CA THR A 104 0.90 -8.20 -6.05
C THR A 104 0.84 -8.63 -7.52
N LYS A 105 0.87 -9.93 -7.80
CA LYS A 105 0.62 -10.46 -9.15
C LYS A 105 -0.82 -10.24 -9.63
N GLN A 106 -1.73 -9.87 -8.73
CA GLN A 106 -3.13 -9.66 -9.08
C GLN A 106 -3.31 -8.42 -9.97
N ILE A 107 -3.68 -8.65 -11.23
CA ILE A 107 -3.93 -7.60 -12.23
C ILE A 107 -5.32 -6.96 -12.11
N SER A 108 -6.23 -7.62 -11.39
CA SER A 108 -7.52 -7.07 -10.96
C SER A 108 -7.40 -6.47 -9.55
N GLY A 109 -8.38 -5.65 -9.16
CA GLY A 109 -8.45 -5.18 -7.77
C GLY A 109 -8.65 -6.35 -6.80
N ILE A 110 -7.99 -6.32 -5.65
CA ILE A 110 -8.18 -7.31 -4.57
C ILE A 110 -9.56 -7.07 -3.93
N ALA A 111 -10.52 -7.94 -4.21
CA ALA A 111 -11.89 -7.81 -3.73
C ALA A 111 -12.32 -9.02 -2.91
N GLY A 112 -12.76 -8.78 -1.66
CA GLY A 112 -13.42 -9.78 -0.82
C GLY A 112 -12.52 -10.92 -0.35
N VAL A 113 -11.22 -10.67 -0.19
CA VAL A 113 -10.22 -11.67 0.19
C VAL A 113 -9.30 -11.15 1.28
N ASP A 114 -9.15 -11.93 2.35
CA ASP A 114 -8.32 -11.56 3.49
C ASP A 114 -6.84 -11.52 3.08
N PRO A 115 -6.08 -10.48 3.48
CA PRO A 115 -4.68 -10.34 3.09
C PRO A 115 -3.80 -11.54 3.48
N GLU A 116 -4.18 -12.31 4.51
CA GLU A 116 -3.48 -13.53 4.96
C GLU A 116 -3.51 -14.66 3.92
N THR A 117 -4.43 -14.61 2.96
CA THR A 117 -4.58 -15.64 1.93
C THR A 117 -3.88 -15.28 0.62
N LEU A 118 -3.37 -14.05 0.51
CA LEU A 118 -2.77 -13.55 -0.72
C LEU A 118 -1.45 -14.27 -1.02
N THR A 119 -1.31 -14.67 -2.28
CA THR A 119 -0.09 -15.23 -2.85
C THR A 119 0.55 -14.22 -3.80
N ASN A 120 1.84 -14.38 -4.09
CA ASN A 120 2.63 -13.50 -4.95
C ASN A 120 2.45 -12.02 -4.63
N CYS A 121 2.54 -11.68 -3.34
CA CYS A 121 2.32 -10.34 -2.83
C CYS A 121 3.38 -9.94 -1.82
N ILE A 122 3.59 -8.62 -1.68
CA ILE A 122 4.32 -8.00 -0.59
C ILE A 122 3.65 -6.66 -0.29
N GLY A 123 3.21 -6.44 0.95
CA GLY A 123 2.49 -5.22 1.29
C GLY A 123 2.22 -5.06 2.78
N ILE A 124 1.53 -3.98 3.12
CA ILE A 124 1.06 -3.67 4.47
C ILE A 124 -0.46 -3.75 4.52
N GLY A 125 -1.02 -4.14 5.66
CA GLY A 125 -2.46 -4.24 5.78
C GLY A 125 -2.92 -4.75 7.13
N HIS A 126 -4.17 -5.19 7.18
CA HIS A 126 -4.72 -5.97 8.27
C HIS A 126 -5.88 -6.82 7.76
N ALA A 127 -6.06 -8.02 8.34
CA ALA A 127 -7.32 -8.76 8.22
C ALA A 127 -8.32 -8.32 9.30
N SER A 128 -9.58 -8.76 9.16
CA SER A 128 -10.64 -8.52 10.14
C SER A 128 -10.26 -8.97 11.55
N GLY A 129 -10.75 -8.24 12.56
CA GLY A 129 -10.43 -8.49 13.97
C GLY A 129 -9.02 -8.10 14.41
N ASN A 130 -8.12 -7.72 13.50
CA ASN A 130 -6.79 -7.27 13.87
C ASN A 130 -6.77 -5.81 14.31
N SER A 131 -6.19 -5.57 15.47
CA SER A 131 -6.01 -4.21 16.01
C SER A 131 -4.80 -3.47 15.43
N ASN A 132 -3.85 -4.18 14.84
CA ASN A 132 -2.57 -3.63 14.37
C ASN A 132 -2.33 -3.94 12.89
N LEU A 133 -1.62 -3.04 12.21
CA LEU A 133 -1.09 -3.28 10.88
C LEU A 133 -0.04 -4.39 10.90
N SER A 134 0.08 -5.10 9.79
CA SER A 134 1.06 -6.18 9.58
C SER A 134 1.64 -6.10 8.18
N ILE A 135 2.85 -6.63 8.02
CA ILE A 135 3.43 -6.90 6.70
C ILE A 135 2.95 -8.26 6.22
N TYR A 136 2.40 -8.28 5.02
CA TYR A 136 1.93 -9.45 4.30
C TYR A 136 2.91 -9.78 3.18
N HIS A 137 3.25 -11.05 3.03
CA HIS A 137 4.09 -11.51 1.94
C HIS A 137 3.78 -12.96 1.56
N GLY A 138 4.11 -13.32 0.33
CA GLY A 138 4.08 -14.69 -0.14
C GLY A 138 4.40 -14.81 -1.63
N GLY A 139 4.84 -15.99 -2.03
CA GLY A 139 5.08 -16.35 -3.43
C GLY A 139 4.03 -17.33 -3.91
N SER A 140 4.42 -18.56 -4.26
CA SER A 140 3.47 -19.62 -4.64
C SER A 140 2.52 -20.06 -3.50
N ALA A 141 2.81 -19.67 -2.25
CA ALA A 141 1.96 -19.87 -1.09
C ALA A 141 1.94 -18.59 -0.22
N ALA A 142 0.83 -18.38 0.47
CA ALA A 142 0.70 -17.32 1.47
C ALA A 142 1.58 -17.64 2.69
N GLN A 143 2.07 -16.61 3.38
CA GLN A 143 2.94 -16.79 4.54
C GLN A 143 2.44 -16.07 5.78
N ALA A 144 3.00 -16.46 6.92
CA ALA A 144 2.72 -15.83 8.19
C ALA A 144 3.07 -14.33 8.12
N ARG A 145 2.07 -13.48 8.39
CA ARG A 145 2.26 -12.03 8.45
C ARG A 145 3.20 -11.62 9.59
N GLN A 146 3.85 -10.48 9.43
CA GLN A 146 4.67 -9.87 10.46
C GLN A 146 3.89 -8.74 11.14
N ASN A 147 3.41 -8.97 12.37
CA ASN A 147 2.63 -7.97 13.13
C ASN A 147 3.53 -6.82 13.59
N LEU A 148 3.14 -5.58 13.31
CA LEU A 148 3.92 -4.39 13.66
C LEU A 148 3.74 -3.94 15.12
N GLY A 149 2.76 -4.50 15.82
CA GLY A 149 2.47 -4.21 17.23
C GLY A 149 1.63 -2.96 17.46
N ALA A 150 1.34 -2.67 18.73
CA ALA A 150 0.36 -1.67 19.17
C ALA A 150 0.69 -0.21 18.75
N ASN A 151 1.93 0.07 18.37
CA ASN A 151 2.33 1.39 17.87
C ASN A 151 1.77 1.69 16.48
N PHE A 152 1.30 0.66 15.76
CA PHE A 152 0.77 0.75 14.40
C PHE A 152 -0.68 0.25 14.35
N PRO A 153 -1.64 0.98 14.95
CA PRO A 153 -3.03 0.54 14.98
C PRO A 153 -3.66 0.54 13.59
N ALA A 154 -4.45 -0.50 13.29
CA ALA A 154 -5.07 -0.71 11.98
C ALA A 154 -6.36 0.08 11.75
N ASN A 155 -7.14 0.30 12.80
CA ASN A 155 -8.54 0.78 12.71
C ASN A 155 -8.73 2.22 13.22
N THR A 156 -7.69 3.04 13.15
CA THR A 156 -7.84 4.46 13.52
C THR A 156 -8.37 5.26 12.36
N ARG A 157 -9.44 6.02 12.61
CA ARG A 157 -10.18 6.76 11.59
C ARG A 157 -9.77 8.21 11.57
N ASN A 158 -9.36 8.70 10.42
CA ASN A 158 -8.98 10.11 10.20
C ASN A 158 -8.00 10.66 11.25
N THR A 159 -7.12 9.79 11.76
CA THR A 159 -6.26 10.08 12.92
C THR A 159 -4.80 9.73 12.61
N ASP A 160 -4.54 8.46 12.27
CA ASP A 160 -3.20 8.00 11.92
C ASP A 160 -3.02 7.90 10.42
N PHE A 161 -1.81 8.20 9.99
CA PHE A 161 -1.35 8.00 8.62
C PHE A 161 0.10 7.53 8.65
N TYR A 162 0.42 6.70 7.67
CA TYR A 162 1.62 5.90 7.64
C TYR A 162 2.39 6.18 6.37
N ASP A 163 3.71 6.32 6.49
CA ASP A 163 4.62 6.08 5.38
C ASP A 163 4.96 4.60 5.35
N PHE A 164 4.82 3.99 4.18
CA PHE A 164 5.27 2.64 3.91
C PHE A 164 6.23 2.65 2.73
N PHE A 165 7.46 2.23 2.98
CA PHE A 165 8.50 2.07 1.98
C PHE A 165 8.72 0.60 1.70
N LEU A 166 8.87 0.27 0.42
CA LEU A 166 9.29 -1.04 -0.04
C LEU A 166 10.41 -0.87 -1.06
N THR A 167 11.54 -1.52 -0.83
CA THR A 167 12.71 -1.42 -1.71
C THR A 167 13.25 -2.80 -2.02
N CYS A 168 13.44 -3.06 -3.31
CA CYS A 168 14.14 -4.22 -3.80
C CYS A 168 15.34 -3.75 -4.64
N PRO A 169 16.59 -4.05 -4.26
CA PRO A 169 17.77 -3.60 -4.98
C PRO A 169 18.05 -4.35 -6.29
N CYS A 170 17.14 -5.24 -6.74
CA CYS A 170 17.19 -6.23 -7.84
C CYS A 170 17.43 -7.70 -7.41
N THR A 171 17.48 -7.98 -6.12
CA THR A 171 17.63 -9.35 -5.58
C THR A 171 16.34 -9.81 -4.89
N GLU A 172 16.24 -11.07 -4.49
CA GLU A 172 15.07 -11.57 -3.75
C GLU A 172 14.92 -11.01 -2.32
N ASN A 173 15.75 -10.03 -1.92
CA ASN A 173 15.67 -9.37 -0.62
C ASN A 173 14.87 -8.08 -0.76
N VAL A 174 13.66 -8.09 -0.20
CA VAL A 174 12.79 -6.93 -0.17
C VAL A 174 12.82 -6.29 1.21
N HIS A 175 13.29 -5.06 1.26
CA HIS A 175 13.38 -4.23 2.45
C HIS A 175 12.08 -3.47 2.63
N TRP A 176 11.55 -3.44 3.85
CA TRP A 176 10.37 -2.67 4.19
C TRP A 176 10.64 -1.75 5.38
N GLU A 177 9.98 -0.60 5.38
CA GLU A 177 9.94 0.34 6.50
C GLU A 177 8.55 0.96 6.60
N VAL A 178 8.05 1.09 7.83
CA VAL A 178 6.77 1.72 8.15
C VAL A 178 6.99 2.77 9.21
N THR A 179 6.58 4.01 8.93
CA THR A 179 6.59 5.11 9.89
C THR A 179 5.18 5.61 10.14
N ARG A 180 4.75 5.66 11.40
CA ARG A 180 3.50 6.34 11.80
C ARG A 180 3.77 7.84 11.92
N VAL A 181 3.35 8.60 10.93
CA VAL A 181 3.84 9.98 10.71
C VAL A 181 3.44 10.94 11.83
N ASN A 182 2.29 10.72 12.45
CA ASN A 182 1.80 11.58 13.51
C ASN A 182 2.47 11.34 14.87
N THR A 183 3.11 10.18 15.10
CA THR A 183 3.78 9.84 16.37
C THR A 183 5.29 9.60 16.25
N GLY A 184 5.80 9.35 15.03
CA GLY A 184 7.22 9.10 14.76
C GLY A 184 7.68 7.66 15.00
N HIS A 185 6.79 6.74 15.39
CA HIS A 185 7.15 5.33 15.55
C HIS A 185 7.50 4.71 14.20
N THR A 186 8.63 4.00 14.15
CA THR A 186 9.15 3.35 12.95
C THR A 186 9.39 1.86 13.20
N ALA A 187 9.09 1.03 12.21
CA ALA A 187 9.41 -0.40 12.17
C ALA A 187 9.99 -0.74 10.80
N SER A 188 10.96 -1.64 10.74
CA SER A 188 11.61 -2.02 9.48
C SER A 188 12.03 -3.49 9.51
N GLY A 189 12.20 -4.07 8.32
CA GLY A 189 12.68 -5.44 8.20
C GLY A 189 13.07 -5.81 6.78
N VAL A 190 13.43 -7.08 6.61
CA VAL A 190 13.80 -7.68 5.32
C VAL A 190 13.03 -8.97 5.15
N ILE A 191 12.48 -9.17 3.96
CA ILE A 191 11.88 -10.42 3.52
C ILE A 191 12.86 -11.04 2.52
N SER A 192 13.33 -12.26 2.80
CA SER A 192 14.40 -12.94 2.04
C SER A 192 14.09 -14.41 1.79
N GLY A 193 14.39 -14.92 0.59
CA GLY A 193 13.99 -16.23 0.06
C GLY A 193 14.49 -17.52 0.73
N GLY A 194 15.01 -17.46 1.97
CA GLY A 194 15.51 -18.65 2.68
C GLY A 194 14.38 -19.57 3.18
N ALA A 195 13.70 -19.18 4.25
CA ALA A 195 12.51 -19.87 4.77
C ALA A 195 11.19 -19.30 4.22
N THR A 196 11.31 -18.24 3.42
CA THR A 196 10.20 -17.44 2.91
C THR A 196 10.03 -17.73 1.42
N VAL A 197 8.83 -18.10 1.00
CA VAL A 197 8.50 -18.20 -0.41
C VAL A 197 8.20 -16.80 -0.94
N MET A 198 9.01 -16.32 -1.87
CA MET A 198 8.87 -15.01 -2.51
C MET A 198 8.15 -15.13 -3.86
N PRO A 199 7.49 -14.05 -4.35
CA PRO A 199 7.09 -13.98 -5.75
C PRO A 199 8.31 -14.28 -6.63
N GLN A 200 8.10 -14.95 -7.77
CA GLN A 200 9.25 -15.30 -8.61
C GLN A 200 9.92 -14.01 -9.14
N PRO A 201 11.27 -13.99 -9.26
CA PRO A 201 12.02 -12.85 -9.80
C PRO A 201 11.45 -12.23 -11.08
N THR A 202 10.87 -13.06 -11.94
CA THR A 202 10.32 -12.70 -13.26
C THR A 202 8.79 -12.52 -13.28
N ASP A 203 8.10 -12.69 -12.15
CA ASP A 203 6.67 -12.45 -12.09
C ASP A 203 6.38 -10.97 -12.32
N LEU A 204 5.48 -10.69 -13.25
CA LEU A 204 4.95 -9.34 -13.44
C LEU A 204 3.96 -9.02 -12.32
N LEU A 205 4.35 -8.10 -11.45
CA LEU A 205 3.58 -7.65 -10.30
C LEU A 205 3.05 -6.23 -10.55
N VAL A 206 1.84 -5.98 -10.09
CA VAL A 206 1.22 -4.66 -10.04
C VAL A 206 1.70 -3.97 -8.76
N PRO A 207 2.54 -2.92 -8.86
CA PRO A 207 3.20 -2.30 -7.72
C PRO A 207 2.26 -1.45 -6.88
N ILE A 208 1.33 -0.76 -7.53
CA ILE A 208 0.25 -0.04 -6.87
C ILE A 208 -0.96 -0.94 -6.89
N ASN A 209 -1.20 -1.64 -5.78
CA ASN A 209 -2.44 -2.34 -5.52
C ASN A 209 -2.86 -2.08 -4.09
N ALA A 210 -4.02 -1.47 -3.92
CA ALA A 210 -4.60 -1.18 -2.64
C ALA A 210 -6.04 -1.66 -2.61
N SER A 211 -6.45 -2.27 -1.49
CA SER A 211 -7.81 -2.64 -1.23
C SER A 211 -8.20 -2.32 0.19
N ARG A 212 -9.47 -1.97 0.37
CA ARG A 212 -10.13 -1.96 1.66
C ARG A 212 -11.55 -2.46 1.46
N TYR A 213 -12.00 -3.39 2.26
CA TYR A 213 -13.37 -3.87 2.18
C TYR A 213 -13.92 -4.25 3.54
N LEU A 214 -15.25 -4.33 3.61
CA LEU A 214 -15.99 -4.76 4.78
C LEU A 214 -16.56 -6.16 4.51
N SER A 215 -16.26 -7.14 5.36
CA SER A 215 -16.75 -8.52 5.16
C SER A 215 -18.23 -8.71 5.52
N SER A 216 -18.81 -7.80 6.30
CA SER A 216 -20.22 -7.81 6.67
C SER A 216 -20.65 -6.48 7.28
N GLY A 217 -21.91 -6.10 7.07
CA GLY A 217 -22.50 -4.88 7.63
C GLY A 217 -22.70 -3.77 6.59
N SER A 218 -23.25 -2.65 7.06
CA SER A 218 -23.45 -1.41 6.30
C SER A 218 -22.47 -0.35 6.80
N GLY A 219 -21.64 0.17 5.92
CA GLY A 219 -20.72 1.25 6.24
C GLY A 219 -19.88 1.63 5.03
N THR A 220 -19.24 2.79 5.10
CA THR A 220 -18.31 3.25 4.07
C THR A 220 -16.89 2.95 4.50
N VAL A 221 -16.19 2.17 3.68
CA VAL A 221 -14.76 1.96 3.81
C VAL A 221 -14.00 3.05 3.05
N GLY A 222 -12.88 3.49 3.60
CA GLY A 222 -12.10 4.60 3.08
C GLY A 222 -10.60 4.43 3.25
N ILE A 223 -9.84 4.69 2.18
CA ILE A 223 -8.41 4.96 2.24
C ILE A 223 -8.19 6.38 1.75
N ASP A 224 -7.51 7.20 2.54
CA ASP A 224 -6.99 8.48 2.08
C ASP A 224 -5.52 8.33 1.69
N LEU A 225 -5.19 8.76 0.47
CA LEU A 225 -3.82 8.77 -0.06
C LEU A 225 -3.26 10.20 -0.02
N PHE A 226 -2.04 10.33 0.48
CA PHE A 226 -1.35 11.61 0.64
C PHE A 226 -0.19 11.75 -0.35
N TYR A 227 0.44 10.63 -0.70
CA TYR A 227 1.58 10.57 -1.60
C TYR A 227 1.75 9.14 -2.11
N MET A 228 2.16 8.98 -3.36
CA MET A 228 2.73 7.71 -3.83
C MET A 228 3.91 7.94 -4.74
N GLN A 229 4.86 7.01 -4.73
CA GLN A 229 5.97 6.98 -5.67
C GLN A 229 6.31 5.54 -6.02
N TRP A 230 6.66 5.34 -7.29
CA TRP A 230 7.07 4.08 -7.85
C TRP A 230 8.26 4.29 -8.79
N GLU A 231 9.35 3.55 -8.56
CA GLU A 231 10.55 3.56 -9.39
C GLU A 231 10.90 2.14 -9.77
N THR A 232 11.18 1.92 -11.06
CA THR A 232 11.75 0.66 -11.57
C THR A 232 13.22 0.83 -11.87
N ARG A 233 13.93 -0.30 -11.81
CA ARG A 233 15.33 -0.42 -12.16
C ARG A 233 15.44 -1.33 -13.39
N ASP A 234 16.39 -1.00 -14.27
CA ASP A 234 16.72 -1.85 -15.44
C ASP A 234 17.36 -3.14 -14.97
#